data_AF-A0A2H9U6B2-F1
#
_entry.id   AF-A0A2H9U6B2-F1
#
_cell.length_a   1.000
_cell.length_b   1.000
_cell.length_c   1.000
_cell.angle_alpha   90.00
_cell.angle_beta   90.00
_cell.angle_gamma   90.00
#
_symmetry.space_group_name_H-M   'P 1'
#
loop_
_entity.id
_entity.type
_entity.pdbx_description
1 polymer ?
#
loop_
_entity_poly.entity_id
_entity_poly.type
_entity_poly.pdbx_seq_one_letter_code
_entity_poly.pdbx_strand_id
1 'polypeptide(L)'
;MFYLCSMGSNIEPHTHVSQALTELLTQFGRLHLSSVIQTTPVGMQSSHDFLNCLFIIETPLASPALKALFIAMELAHGRDRQAPDCKIRDRPLDIDILASSEEQDFSSATVDDYLNELLAELYGRTEIQSGKVSLPLHTQLTASKVIEEWQIGLAPLWLGMSSNDRQRPPTIDADAGPGHVVIGH
;
A
#
# COMPACT_ATOMS: atom_id res chain seq x y z
N MET A 1 -2.86 7.08 15.32
CA MET A 1 -2.47 5.66 15.36
C MET A 1 -2.01 5.29 13.97
N PHE A 2 -0.83 4.71 13.86
CA PHE A 2 -0.26 4.24 12.61
C PHE A 2 -0.47 2.75 12.47
N TYR A 3 -0.61 2.30 11.22
CA TYR A 3 -0.74 0.89 10.87
C TYR A 3 0.23 0.56 9.74
N LEU A 4 1.08 -0.44 9.95
CA LEU A 4 1.83 -1.10 8.88
C LEU A 4 0.94 -2.20 8.30
N CYS A 5 0.73 -2.14 6.99
CA CYS A 5 -0.11 -3.08 6.27
C CYS A 5 0.63 -3.66 5.06
N SER A 6 0.28 -4.88 4.66
CA SER A 6 0.63 -5.45 3.36
C SER A 6 -0.55 -5.36 2.40
N MET A 7 -0.23 -5.27 1.11
CA MET A 7 -1.16 -5.47 0.01
C MET A 7 -0.60 -6.52 -0.93
N GLY A 8 -1.43 -7.47 -1.33
CA GLY A 8 -1.09 -8.54 -2.26
C GLY A 8 -2.16 -8.76 -3.33
N SER A 9 -1.75 -9.12 -4.55
CA SER A 9 -2.68 -9.50 -5.63
C SER A 9 -2.00 -10.44 -6.61
N ASN A 10 -2.72 -11.44 -7.13
CA ASN A 10 -2.23 -12.31 -8.21
C ASN A 10 -3.24 -12.54 -9.36
N ILE A 11 -4.47 -12.04 -9.24
CA ILE A 11 -5.41 -11.90 -10.36
C ILE A 11 -5.31 -10.46 -10.83
N GLU A 12 -5.05 -10.23 -12.12
CA GLU A 12 -4.89 -8.89 -12.72
C GLU A 12 -4.12 -7.89 -11.81
N PRO A 13 -2.93 -8.26 -11.32
CA PRO A 13 -2.38 -7.62 -10.12
C PRO A 13 -1.96 -6.17 -10.34
N HIS A 14 -1.53 -5.79 -11.54
CA HIS A 14 -1.26 -4.40 -11.88
C HIS A 14 -2.50 -3.51 -11.72
N THR A 15 -3.65 -4.00 -12.18
CA THR A 15 -4.92 -3.28 -12.13
C THR A 15 -5.39 -3.12 -10.69
N HIS A 16 -5.45 -4.22 -9.94
CA HIS A 16 -6.01 -4.17 -8.60
C HIS A 16 -5.09 -3.49 -7.58
N VAL A 17 -3.77 -3.64 -7.67
CA VAL A 17 -2.84 -2.90 -6.79
C VAL A 17 -2.92 -1.40 -7.08
N SER A 18 -2.92 -1.00 -8.35
CA SER A 18 -3.07 0.42 -8.74
C SER A 18 -4.36 1.04 -8.19
N GLN A 19 -5.49 0.37 -8.42
CA GLN A 19 -6.80 0.84 -7.96
C GLN A 19 -6.87 0.92 -6.44
N ALA A 20 -6.41 -0.12 -5.74
CA ALA A 20 -6.45 -0.16 -4.28
C ALA A 20 -5.57 0.94 -3.68
N LEU A 21 -4.39 1.24 -4.24
CA LEU A 21 -3.55 2.36 -3.79
C LEU A 21 -4.22 3.72 -4.01
N THR A 22 -4.91 3.92 -5.14
CA THR A 22 -5.71 5.13 -5.37
C THR A 22 -6.85 5.27 -4.36
N GLU A 23 -7.56 4.17 -4.05
CA GLU A 23 -8.63 4.15 -3.05
C GLU A 23 -8.11 4.45 -1.65
N LEU A 24 -7.00 3.82 -1.24
CA LEU A 24 -6.34 4.07 0.04
C LEU A 24 -5.89 5.53 0.15
N LEU A 25 -5.29 6.09 -0.91
CA LEU A 25 -4.83 7.48 -0.92
C LEU A 25 -6.02 8.44 -0.82
N THR A 26 -7.13 8.14 -1.49
CA THR A 26 -8.38 8.92 -1.41
C THR A 26 -8.99 8.83 -0.01
N GLN A 27 -8.95 7.66 0.62
CA GLN A 27 -9.55 7.40 1.93
C GLN A 27 -8.75 8.00 3.09
N PHE A 28 -7.42 7.93 3.05
CA PHE A 28 -6.54 8.33 4.15
C PHE A 28 -5.78 9.63 3.89
N GLY A 29 -5.77 10.11 2.64
CA GLY A 29 -5.10 11.34 2.23
C GLY A 29 -3.59 11.25 2.16
N ARG A 30 -2.95 10.33 2.90
CA ARG A 30 -1.50 10.09 2.89
C ARG A 30 -1.16 8.62 3.07
N LEU A 31 -0.12 8.16 2.37
CA LEU A 31 0.42 6.81 2.47
C LEU A 31 1.96 6.89 2.42
N HIS A 32 2.66 6.12 3.25
CA HIS A 32 4.07 5.80 3.00
C HIS A 32 4.13 4.40 2.38
N LEU A 33 4.54 4.31 1.13
CA LEU A 33 4.48 3.09 0.32
C LEU A 33 5.90 2.56 0.09
N SER A 34 6.11 1.24 0.15
CA SER A 34 7.36 0.60 -0.27
C SER A 34 7.47 0.50 -1.79
N SER A 35 8.56 -0.10 -2.30
CA SER A 35 8.53 -0.66 -3.65
C SER A 35 7.41 -1.71 -3.78
N VAL A 36 7.05 -2.05 -5.02
CA VAL A 36 6.16 -3.16 -5.34
C VAL A 36 7.01 -4.27 -5.94
N ILE A 37 6.92 -5.47 -5.42
CA ILE A 37 7.71 -6.62 -5.88
C ILE A 37 6.81 -7.76 -6.34
N GLN A 38 7.30 -8.52 -7.31
CA GLN A 38 6.73 -9.79 -7.69
C GLN A 38 7.29 -10.91 -6.80
N THR A 39 6.41 -11.73 -6.22
CA THR A 39 6.79 -12.88 -5.40
C THR A 39 6.03 -14.13 -5.83
N THR A 40 6.63 -15.30 -5.65
CA THR A 40 5.93 -16.56 -5.88
C THR A 40 4.88 -16.81 -4.79
N PRO A 41 3.82 -17.59 -5.08
CA PRO A 41 2.81 -17.95 -4.09
C PRO A 41 3.41 -18.75 -2.91
N VAL A 42 3.06 -18.36 -1.68
CA VAL A 42 3.46 -19.04 -0.45
C VAL A 42 2.21 -19.61 0.23
N GLY A 43 2.27 -20.87 0.65
CA GLY A 43 1.14 -21.53 1.34
C GLY A 43 -0.06 -21.88 0.45
N MET A 44 0.08 -21.74 -0.88
CA MET A 44 -0.92 -22.12 -1.87
C MET A 44 -0.27 -22.59 -3.18
N GLN A 45 -1.03 -23.30 -4.02
CA GLN A 45 -0.60 -23.71 -5.35
C GLN A 45 -1.26 -22.84 -6.41
N SER A 46 -0.46 -22.04 -7.11
CA SER A 46 -0.92 -21.22 -8.23
C SER A 46 0.19 -21.04 -9.26
N SER A 47 -0.20 -20.86 -10.52
CA SER A 47 0.69 -20.46 -11.61
C SER A 47 0.86 -18.95 -11.71
N HIS A 48 0.16 -18.18 -10.88
CA HIS A 48 0.17 -16.72 -10.91
C HIS A 48 0.97 -16.17 -9.75
N ASP A 49 2.05 -15.46 -10.07
CA ASP A 49 2.83 -14.72 -9.08
C ASP A 49 2.02 -13.56 -8.49
N PHE A 50 2.35 -13.20 -7.25
CA PHE A 50 1.77 -12.05 -6.58
C PHE A 50 2.58 -10.79 -6.84
N LEU A 51 1.90 -9.65 -6.99
CA LEU A 51 2.49 -8.37 -6.64
C LEU A 51 2.22 -8.10 -5.16
N ASN A 52 3.27 -7.75 -4.41
CA ASN A 52 3.23 -7.40 -3.01
C ASN A 52 3.89 -6.05 -2.75
N CYS A 53 3.30 -5.27 -1.85
CA CYS A 53 3.89 -4.05 -1.31
C CYS A 53 3.49 -3.86 0.16
N LEU A 54 4.26 -3.05 0.88
CA LEU A 54 3.93 -2.55 2.20
C LEU A 54 3.46 -1.11 2.11
N PHE A 55 2.53 -0.73 2.97
CA PHE A 55 2.14 0.65 3.13
C PHE A 55 1.86 0.98 4.60
N ILE A 56 2.11 2.23 4.96
CA ILE A 56 1.81 2.77 6.28
C ILE A 56 0.77 3.87 6.14
N ILE A 57 -0.26 3.80 6.97
CA ILE A 57 -1.31 4.81 7.08
C ILE A 57 -1.43 5.33 8.51
N GLU A 58 -1.89 6.57 8.63
CA GLU A 58 -2.39 7.12 9.87
C GLU A 58 -3.92 7.16 9.82
N THR A 59 -4.58 6.68 10.87
CA THR A 59 -6.04 6.75 10.95
C THR A 59 -6.54 6.78 12.40
N PRO A 60 -7.67 7.46 12.68
CA PRO A 60 -8.36 7.33 13.96
C PRO A 60 -9.17 6.03 14.08
N LEU A 61 -9.31 5.25 12.99
CA LEU A 61 -10.02 3.98 13.03
C LEU A 61 -9.30 2.98 13.93
N ALA A 62 -10.04 2.31 14.81
CA ALA A 62 -9.52 1.17 15.55
C ALA A 62 -9.32 -0.04 14.61
N SER A 63 -8.39 -0.93 14.98
CA SER A 63 -8.02 -2.11 14.18
C SER A 63 -9.22 -2.92 13.65
N PRO A 64 -10.29 -3.22 14.43
CA PRO A 64 -11.45 -3.93 13.89
C PRO A 64 -12.20 -3.18 12.79
N ALA A 65 -12.33 -1.86 12.91
CA ALA A 65 -12.99 -1.02 11.91
C ALA A 65 -12.14 -0.90 10.64
N LEU A 66 -10.81 -0.78 10.80
CA LEU A 66 -9.88 -0.78 9.68
C LEU A 66 -9.89 -2.12 8.94
N LYS A 67 -9.90 -3.25 9.66
CA LYS A 67 -10.00 -4.58 9.03
C LYS A 67 -11.32 -4.75 8.29
N ALA A 68 -12.43 -4.24 8.82
CA ALA A 68 -13.72 -4.27 8.12
C ALA A 68 -13.69 -3.46 6.82
N LEU A 69 -13.02 -2.30 6.82
CA LEU A 69 -12.81 -1.48 5.62
C LEU A 69 -11.99 -2.26 4.57
N PHE A 70 -10.87 -2.88 4.96
CA PHE A 70 -10.06 -3.69 4.05
C PHE A 70 -10.83 -4.88 3.48
N ILE A 71 -11.61 -5.57 4.30
CA ILE A 71 -12.50 -6.65 3.82
C ILE A 71 -13.49 -6.11 2.77
N ALA A 72 -14.07 -4.93 2.99
CA ALA A 72 -14.98 -4.32 2.03
C ALA A 72 -14.28 -3.99 0.70
N MET A 73 -13.06 -3.48 0.74
CA MET A 73 -12.25 -3.22 -0.46
C MET A 73 -11.96 -4.52 -1.23
N GLU A 74 -11.53 -5.58 -0.53
CA GLU A 74 -11.28 -6.87 -1.17
C GLU A 74 -12.53 -7.46 -1.84
N LEU A 75 -13.69 -7.36 -1.19
CA LEU A 75 -14.96 -7.78 -1.76
C LEU A 75 -15.33 -6.94 -2.99
N ALA A 76 -15.11 -5.63 -2.96
CA ALA A 76 -15.35 -4.74 -4.09
C ALA A 76 -14.44 -5.05 -5.29
N HIS A 77 -13.21 -5.50 -5.02
CA HIS A 77 -12.28 -6.00 -6.02
C HIS A 77 -12.61 -7.43 -6.52
N GLY A 78 -13.62 -8.09 -5.93
CA GLY A 78 -14.10 -9.41 -6.37
C GLY A 78 -13.52 -10.60 -5.61
N ARG A 79 -12.86 -10.39 -4.45
CA ARG A 79 -12.41 -11.52 -3.61
C ARG A 79 -13.62 -12.27 -3.06
N ASP A 80 -13.75 -13.54 -3.38
CA ASP A 80 -14.74 -14.41 -2.72
C ASP A 80 -14.21 -14.92 -1.37
N ARG A 81 -14.64 -14.28 -0.29
CA ARG A 81 -14.30 -14.69 1.09
C ARG A 81 -15.25 -15.77 1.65
N GLN A 82 -16.33 -16.11 0.96
CA GLN A 82 -17.31 -17.12 1.41
C GLN A 82 -16.91 -18.53 1.00
N ALA A 83 -16.05 -18.68 -0.02
CA ALA A 83 -15.51 -19.97 -0.41
C ALA A 83 -14.75 -20.65 0.75
N PRO A 84 -14.98 -21.94 1.04
CA PRO A 84 -14.31 -22.67 2.13
C PRO A 84 -12.77 -22.68 2.02
N ASP A 85 -12.26 -22.60 0.80
CA ASP A 85 -10.85 -22.61 0.42
C ASP A 85 -10.32 -21.20 0.09
N CYS A 86 -11.04 -20.12 0.43
CA CYS A 86 -10.68 -18.75 0.06
C CYS A 86 -9.23 -18.36 0.42
N LYS A 87 -8.63 -18.98 1.44
CA LYS A 87 -7.24 -18.75 1.85
C LYS A 87 -6.19 -19.32 0.88
N ILE A 88 -6.51 -20.33 0.08
CA ILE A 88 -5.56 -21.00 -0.83
C ILE A 88 -5.86 -20.77 -2.32
N ARG A 89 -6.77 -19.84 -2.62
CA ARG A 89 -7.18 -19.47 -3.97
C ARG A 89 -6.51 -18.18 -4.41
N ASP A 90 -6.36 -18.03 -5.73
CA ASP A 90 -6.01 -16.76 -6.34
C ASP A 90 -7.01 -15.67 -5.96
N ARG A 91 -6.52 -14.45 -5.83
CA ARG A 91 -7.31 -13.32 -5.34
C ARG A 91 -6.94 -12.02 -6.05
N PRO A 92 -7.94 -11.17 -6.32
CA PRO A 92 -7.71 -9.86 -6.94
C PRO A 92 -7.07 -8.87 -5.95
N LEU A 93 -7.33 -9.01 -4.65
CA LEU A 93 -6.78 -8.14 -3.63
C LEU A 93 -6.75 -8.87 -2.27
N ASP A 94 -5.71 -8.63 -1.51
CA ASP A 94 -5.53 -9.05 -0.11
C ASP A 94 -4.88 -7.90 0.65
N ILE A 95 -5.47 -7.50 1.78
CA ILE A 95 -4.90 -6.47 2.64
C ILE A 95 -4.90 -6.94 4.09
N ASP A 96 -3.71 -6.97 4.68
CA ASP A 96 -3.49 -7.39 6.05
C ASP A 96 -2.85 -6.28 6.88
N ILE A 97 -3.33 -6.16 8.12
CA ILE A 97 -2.71 -5.31 9.14
C ILE A 97 -1.62 -6.14 9.79
N LEU A 98 -0.37 -5.70 9.67
CA LEU A 98 0.81 -6.40 10.21
C LEU A 98 1.15 -5.91 11.61
N ALA A 99 1.09 -4.59 11.83
CA ALA A 99 1.38 -3.98 13.11
C ALA A 99 0.66 -2.64 13.29
N SER A 100 0.54 -2.18 14.54
CA SER A 100 0.01 -0.87 14.89
C SER A 100 0.87 -0.21 15.95
N SER A 101 1.07 1.11 15.86
CA SER A 101 1.89 1.89 16.80
C SER A 101 1.39 3.33 16.90
N GLU A 102 1.63 3.97 18.04
CA GLU A 102 1.37 5.42 18.20
C GLU A 102 2.35 6.26 17.39
N GLU A 103 3.53 5.73 17.09
CA GLU A 103 4.58 6.35 16.29
C GLU A 103 4.70 5.66 14.93
N GLN A 104 5.14 6.39 13.91
CA GLN A 104 5.36 5.86 12.56
C GLN A 104 6.73 5.16 12.43
N ASP A 105 7.09 4.31 13.39
CA ASP A 105 8.28 3.46 13.34
C ASP A 105 7.89 1.99 13.50
N PHE A 106 8.04 1.26 12.41
CA PHE A 106 7.83 -0.19 12.31
C PHE A 106 9.13 -0.90 11.90
N SER A 107 10.26 -0.25 12.06
CA SER A 107 11.55 -0.78 11.61
C SER A 107 11.96 -2.05 12.37
N SER A 108 11.33 -2.36 13.50
CA SER A 108 11.49 -3.59 14.29
C SER A 108 10.30 -4.55 14.19
N ALA A 109 9.29 -4.24 13.35
CA ALA A 109 8.12 -5.10 13.18
C ALA A 109 8.51 -6.46 12.60
N THR A 110 7.83 -7.51 13.06
CA THR A 110 7.95 -8.84 12.46
C THR A 110 6.94 -8.96 11.33
N VAL A 111 7.41 -9.31 10.14
CA VAL A 111 6.60 -9.56 8.94
C VAL A 111 6.97 -10.92 8.36
N ASP A 112 6.15 -11.43 7.44
CA ASP A 112 6.46 -12.67 6.73
C ASP A 112 7.75 -12.54 5.91
N ASP A 113 8.45 -13.66 5.70
CA ASP A 113 9.80 -13.67 5.12
C ASP A 113 9.90 -12.95 3.78
N TYR A 114 8.88 -13.09 2.93
CA TYR A 114 8.83 -12.46 1.60
C TYR A 114 8.59 -10.94 1.64
N LEU A 115 8.25 -10.37 2.80
CA LEU A 115 8.07 -8.94 3.02
C LEU A 115 9.26 -8.28 3.73
N ASN A 116 10.22 -9.06 4.25
CA ASN A 116 11.34 -8.54 5.02
C ASN A 116 12.19 -7.54 4.23
N GLU A 117 12.44 -7.81 2.94
CA GLU A 117 13.21 -6.90 2.11
C GLU A 117 12.47 -5.57 1.85
N LEU A 118 11.15 -5.62 1.66
CA LEU A 118 10.33 -4.41 1.53
C LEU A 118 10.38 -3.57 2.80
N LEU A 119 10.28 -4.20 3.98
CA LEU A 119 10.35 -3.49 5.25
C LEU A 119 11.74 -2.87 5.45
N ALA A 120 12.80 -3.63 5.17
CA ALA A 120 14.16 -3.13 5.28
C ALA A 120 14.42 -1.96 4.32
N GLU A 121 13.91 -2.03 3.09
CA GLU A 121 14.04 -0.95 2.10
C GLU A 121 13.24 0.29 2.50
N LEU A 122 12.02 0.13 3.03
CA LEU A 122 11.18 1.22 3.52
C LEU A 122 11.88 2.08 4.59
N TYR A 123 12.80 1.49 5.34
CA TYR A 123 13.64 2.16 6.35
C TYR A 123 15.09 2.36 5.91
N GLY A 124 15.39 2.24 4.61
CA GLY A 124 16.71 2.55 4.03
C GLY A 124 17.85 1.60 4.45
N ARG A 125 17.52 0.39 4.93
CA ARG A 125 18.51 -0.60 5.39
C ARG A 125 19.04 -1.50 4.28
N THR A 126 18.30 -1.61 3.19
CA THR A 126 18.67 -2.38 2.00
C THR A 126 18.08 -1.72 0.76
N GLU A 127 18.53 -2.17 -0.41
CA GLU A 127 17.92 -1.84 -1.70
C GLU A 127 17.58 -3.14 -2.42
N ILE A 128 16.32 -3.28 -2.83
CA ILE A 128 15.86 -4.48 -3.53
C ILE A 128 16.37 -4.44 -4.97
N GLN A 129 17.13 -5.46 -5.35
CA GLN A 129 17.86 -5.48 -6.62
C GLN A 129 17.06 -6.08 -7.79
N SER A 130 16.00 -6.86 -7.51
CA SER A 130 15.26 -7.60 -8.52
C SER A 130 13.79 -7.77 -8.14
N GLY A 131 12.95 -8.06 -9.13
CA GLY A 131 11.52 -8.33 -8.94
C GLY A 131 10.66 -7.09 -8.70
N LYS A 132 11.25 -5.88 -8.69
CA LYS A 132 10.47 -4.64 -8.61
C LYS A 132 9.62 -4.44 -9.86
N VAL A 133 8.42 -3.92 -9.65
CA VAL A 133 7.44 -3.68 -10.70
C VAL A 133 6.97 -2.24 -10.66
N SER A 134 7.04 -1.56 -11.80
CA SER A 134 6.41 -0.25 -11.98
C SER A 134 4.94 -0.44 -12.29
N LEU A 135 4.10 0.36 -11.67
CA LEU A 135 2.67 0.41 -11.96
C LEU A 135 2.16 1.84 -12.03
N PRO A 136 1.17 2.12 -12.89
CA PRO A 136 0.56 3.44 -12.96
C PRO A 136 -0.29 3.66 -11.70
N LEU A 137 -0.21 4.84 -11.11
CA LEU A 137 -1.12 5.32 -10.07
C LEU A 137 -1.95 6.45 -10.67
N HIS A 138 -3.27 6.26 -10.67
CA HIS A 138 -4.19 7.23 -11.25
C HIS A 138 -4.77 8.06 -10.11
N THR A 139 -4.53 9.38 -10.10
CA THR A 139 -5.18 10.27 -9.12
C THR A 139 -6.25 11.11 -9.80
N GLN A 140 -7.46 11.14 -9.21
CA GLN A 140 -8.55 11.96 -9.70
C GLN A 140 -8.52 13.35 -9.05
N LEU A 141 -8.20 14.37 -9.85
CA LEU A 141 -8.49 15.77 -9.52
C LEU A 141 -9.95 16.07 -9.89
N THR A 142 -10.70 16.66 -8.97
CA THR A 142 -12.18 16.75 -9.03
C THR A 142 -12.76 17.33 -10.33
N ALA A 143 -13.93 16.78 -10.72
CA ALA A 143 -14.98 17.30 -11.62
C ALA A 143 -14.63 17.78 -13.05
N SER A 144 -13.39 17.85 -13.50
CA SER A 144 -13.07 18.08 -14.93
C SER A 144 -11.69 17.55 -15.31
N LYS A 145 -11.65 16.25 -15.59
CA LYS A 145 -10.81 15.58 -16.60
C LYS A 145 -9.32 15.94 -16.62
N VAL A 146 -8.63 15.72 -15.50
CA VAL A 146 -7.20 15.39 -15.52
C VAL A 146 -6.99 14.16 -14.64
N ILE A 147 -6.68 13.02 -15.28
CA ILE A 147 -6.11 11.86 -14.60
C ILE A 147 -4.61 12.08 -14.70
N GLU A 148 -3.97 12.40 -13.58
CA GLU A 148 -2.52 12.30 -13.56
C GLU A 148 -2.14 10.84 -13.36
N GLU A 149 -1.34 10.33 -14.27
CA GLU A 149 -0.77 8.98 -14.22
C GLU A 149 0.68 9.09 -13.78
N TRP A 150 0.98 8.51 -12.62
CA TRP A 150 2.32 8.48 -12.04
C TRP A 150 2.85 7.06 -12.07
N GLN A 151 4.12 6.87 -12.35
CA GLN A 151 4.75 5.55 -12.25
C GLN A 151 5.32 5.39 -10.83
N ILE A 152 4.85 4.37 -10.11
CA ILE A 152 5.26 4.04 -8.74
C ILE A 152 5.74 2.59 -8.65
N GLY A 153 6.31 2.21 -7.50
CA GLY A 153 6.66 0.81 -7.20
C GLY A 153 8.13 0.44 -7.38
N LEU A 154 8.97 1.35 -7.90
CA LEU A 154 10.41 1.10 -8.04
C LEU A 154 11.26 1.54 -6.82
N ALA A 155 10.68 2.31 -5.91
CA ALA A 155 11.31 2.75 -4.68
C ALA A 155 10.23 3.08 -3.63
N PRO A 156 10.59 3.11 -2.33
CA PRO A 156 9.77 3.73 -1.31
C PRO A 156 9.39 5.17 -1.65
N LEU A 157 8.17 5.57 -1.33
CA LEU A 157 7.67 6.90 -1.65
C LEU A 157 6.57 7.34 -0.69
N TRP A 158 6.54 8.64 -0.40
CA TRP A 158 5.44 9.27 0.32
C TRP A 158 4.41 9.80 -0.66
N LEU A 159 3.17 9.34 -0.53
CA LEU A 159 2.02 9.88 -1.24
C LEU A 159 1.23 10.78 -0.29
N GLY A 160 0.85 11.97 -0.74
CA GLY A 160 -0.06 12.82 0.01
C GLY A 160 -0.92 13.69 -0.91
N MET A 161 -2.23 13.75 -0.65
CA MET A 161 -3.11 14.76 -1.23
C MET A 161 -2.85 16.09 -0.52
N SER A 162 -2.50 17.15 -1.26
CA SER A 162 -2.27 18.47 -0.66
C SER A 162 -3.56 19.04 -0.10
N SER A 163 -3.59 19.35 1.21
CA SER A 163 -4.80 19.74 1.95
C SER A 163 -5.20 21.22 1.79
N ASN A 164 -4.52 22.01 0.95
CA ASN A 164 -4.79 23.45 0.86
C ASN A 164 -5.17 23.99 -0.52
N ASP A 165 -5.43 23.12 -1.49
CA ASP A 165 -6.09 23.55 -2.72
C ASP A 165 -6.78 22.34 -3.34
N ARG A 166 -8.10 22.40 -3.55
CA ARG A 166 -8.84 21.42 -4.36
C ARG A 166 -8.42 21.46 -5.86
N GLN A 167 -7.23 22.01 -6.13
CA GLN A 167 -6.68 22.33 -7.44
C GLN A 167 -5.18 21.96 -7.57
N ARG A 168 -4.52 21.38 -6.55
CA ARG A 168 -3.13 20.91 -6.68
C ARG A 168 -3.02 19.38 -6.66
N PRO A 169 -2.13 18.84 -7.52
CA PRO A 169 -1.85 17.41 -7.53
C PRO A 169 -1.25 16.93 -6.20
N PRO A 170 -1.35 15.62 -5.91
CA PRO A 170 -0.69 15.04 -4.75
C PRO A 170 0.82 15.35 -4.77
N THR A 171 1.38 15.65 -3.61
CA THR A 171 2.82 15.86 -3.47
C THR A 171 3.46 14.50 -3.25
N ILE A 172 4.44 14.15 -4.10
CA ILE A 172 5.34 13.02 -3.86
C ILE A 172 6.62 13.58 -3.28
N ASP A 173 6.98 13.13 -2.09
CA ASP A 173 8.28 13.38 -1.50
C ASP A 173 9.06 12.07 -1.52
N ALA A 174 10.12 12.02 -2.34
CA ALA A 174 11.00 10.87 -2.45
C ALA A 174 12.11 10.89 -1.38
N ASP A 175 12.19 11.92 -0.52
CA ASP A 175 13.36 12.16 0.33
C ASP A 175 13.03 12.68 1.74
N ALA A 176 11.91 12.25 2.33
CA ALA A 176 11.61 12.53 3.73
C ALA A 176 12.12 11.41 4.65
N GLY A 177 13.42 11.47 4.99
CA GLY A 177 13.95 10.82 6.20
C GLY A 177 13.32 11.41 7.47
N PRO A 178 13.44 10.74 8.63
CA PRO A 178 12.77 11.19 9.85
C PRO A 178 13.42 12.49 10.36
N GLY A 179 12.69 13.60 10.26
CA GLY A 179 13.02 14.82 10.98
C GLY A 179 12.51 16.10 10.33
N HIS A 180 11.44 16.68 10.88
CA HIS A 180 11.51 17.98 11.56
C HIS A 180 10.11 18.39 12.05
N VAL A 181 9.99 18.58 13.36
CA VAL A 181 8.90 19.34 13.98
C VAL A 181 9.06 20.80 13.55
N VAL A 182 8.13 21.30 12.74
CA VAL A 182 8.00 22.74 12.51
C VAL A 182 7.11 23.30 13.61
N ILE A 183 7.73 23.86 14.66
CA ILE A 183 7.03 24.71 15.63
C ILE A 183 6.81 26.06 14.94
N GLY A 184 5.57 26.36 14.57
CA GLY A 184 5.18 27.70 14.15
C GLY A 184 5.12 28.63 15.37
N HIS A 185 5.81 29.76 15.26
CA HIS A 185 5.77 30.89 16.18
C HIS A 185 4.38 31.56 16.25
#